data_AF-Q9BIR3-F1
#
_entry.id   AF-Q9BIR3-F1
#
_cell.length_a   1.000
_cell.length_b   1.000
_cell.length_c   1.000
_cell.angle_alpha   90.00
_cell.angle_beta   90.00
_cell.angle_gamma   90.00
#
_symmetry.space_group_name_H-M   'P 1'
#
loop_
_entity.id
_entity.type
_entity.pdbx_description
1 polymer ?
#
loop_
_entity_poly.entity_id
_entity_poly.type
_entity_poly.pdbx_seq_one_letter_code
_entity_poly.pdbx_strand_id
1 'polypeptide(L)'
;SYQFKCICSSNYYSQLSSLVCKACISPCLECLDDALALPADGTQCVTCQPGLNRIIDNINNKCNCQDGYYETTGVLACTQCSPPCYDCADNGTGAECTTCPPGTFTLCWL
;
A
#
# COMPACT_ATOMS: atom_id res chain seq x y z
N SER A 1 -0.17 20.40 32.15
CA SER A 1 0.17 18.99 31.94
C SER A 1 1.09 18.86 30.75
N TYR A 2 2.32 18.38 30.94
CA TYR A 2 3.24 18.07 29.85
C TYR A 2 3.02 16.62 29.43
N GLN A 3 2.48 16.40 28.25
CA GLN A 3 2.38 15.05 27.67
C GLN A 3 3.73 14.74 27.03
N PHE A 4 4.53 13.88 27.68
CA PHE A 4 5.76 13.35 27.10
C PHE A 4 5.39 12.29 26.07
N LYS A 5 5.15 12.71 24.83
CA LYS A 5 5.00 11.81 23.70
C LYS A 5 6.37 11.50 23.10
N CYS A 6 6.65 10.23 22.79
CA CYS A 6 7.85 9.86 22.04
C CYS A 6 7.73 10.37 20.61
N ILE A 7 8.72 11.14 20.16
CA ILE A 7 8.87 11.49 18.73
C ILE A 7 9.62 10.33 18.09
N CYS A 8 8.91 9.47 17.38
CA CYS A 8 9.52 8.38 16.62
C CYS A 8 10.00 8.90 15.25
N SER A 9 11.01 8.25 14.68
CA SER A 9 11.38 8.46 13.27
C SER A 9 10.21 8.07 12.36
N SER A 10 10.13 8.62 11.14
CA SER A 10 8.97 8.45 10.26
C SER A 10 8.65 7.01 9.86
N ASN A 11 9.65 6.10 9.92
CA ASN A 11 9.48 4.66 9.70
C ASN A 11 9.10 3.87 10.96
N TYR A 12 8.75 4.56 12.05
CA TYR A 12 8.28 3.98 13.31
C TYR A 12 7.06 4.74 13.85
N TYR A 13 6.23 4.06 14.62
CA TYR A 13 5.09 4.64 15.33
C TYR A 13 5.12 4.29 16.81
N SER A 14 4.55 5.15 17.65
CA SER A 14 4.22 4.84 19.05
C SER A 14 2.74 4.52 19.16
N GLN A 15 2.36 3.89 20.28
CA GLN A 15 0.97 3.82 20.75
C GLN A 15 0.83 4.70 21.99
N LEU A 16 -0.35 5.28 22.26
CA LEU A 16 -0.59 6.27 23.31
C LEU A 16 -0.09 5.87 24.72
N SER A 17 0.09 4.58 24.99
CA SER A 17 0.55 4.02 26.27
C SER A 17 1.95 3.39 26.22
N SER A 18 2.66 3.51 25.09
CA SER A 18 3.96 2.91 24.85
C SER A 18 5.05 3.97 24.69
N LEU A 19 6.11 3.86 25.48
CA LEU A 19 7.36 4.61 25.28
C LEU A 19 8.30 3.95 24.25
N VAL A 20 7.83 2.89 23.59
CA VAL A 20 8.59 2.14 22.59
C VAL A 20 8.05 2.46 21.20
N CYS A 21 8.95 2.87 20.31
CA CYS A 21 8.70 3.02 18.89
C CYS A 21 8.74 1.65 18.21
N LYS A 22 7.67 1.28 17.50
CA LYS A 22 7.55 0.05 16.71
C LYS A 22 7.69 0.39 15.23
N ALA A 23 8.35 -0.47 14.46
CA ALA A 23 8.52 -0.25 13.03
C ALA A 23 7.15 -0.26 12.33
N CYS A 24 6.99 0.56 11.29
CA CYS A 24 5.83 0.51 10.41
C CYS A 24 5.66 -0.89 9.80
N ILE A 25 4.42 -1.26 9.54
CA ILE A 25 4.09 -2.57 8.97
C ILE A 25 4.18 -2.46 7.44
N SER A 26 4.96 -3.35 6.83
CA SER A 26 5.02 -3.49 5.37
C SER A 26 3.61 -3.64 4.79
N PRO A 27 3.28 -2.96 3.67
CA PRO A 27 4.17 -2.27 2.73
C PRO A 27 4.50 -0.79 3.04
N CYS A 28 4.19 -0.27 4.23
CA CYS A 28 4.51 1.12 4.56
C CYS A 28 6.01 1.33 4.76
N LEU A 29 6.58 2.37 4.15
CA LEU A 29 7.91 2.87 4.52
C LEU A 29 7.81 3.79 5.73
N GLU A 30 6.83 4.70 5.68
CA GLU A 30 6.46 5.59 6.77
C GLU A 30 4.98 5.41 7.08
N CYS A 31 4.59 5.58 8.33
CA CYS A 31 3.22 5.35 8.79
C CYS A 31 2.76 6.43 9.77
N LEU A 32 1.44 6.56 9.89
CA LEU A 32 0.83 7.50 10.83
C LEU A 32 1.10 7.07 12.27
N ASP A 33 1.31 8.08 13.13
CA ASP A 33 1.44 7.91 14.57
C ASP A 33 0.17 8.36 15.30
N ASP A 34 0.15 8.22 16.63
CA ASP A 34 -1.03 8.59 17.44
C ASP A 34 -1.44 10.07 17.37
N ALA A 35 -0.59 10.97 16.83
CA ALA A 35 -0.99 12.37 16.68
C ALA A 35 -1.89 12.56 15.45
N LEU A 36 -1.82 11.65 14.48
CA LEU A 36 -2.51 11.74 13.21
C LEU A 36 -3.56 10.64 13.02
N ALA A 37 -3.39 9.48 13.68
CA ALA A 37 -4.33 8.36 13.60
C ALA A 37 -4.51 7.66 14.96
N LEU A 38 -5.75 7.38 15.36
CA LEU A 38 -6.07 6.66 16.59
C LEU A 38 -7.01 5.48 16.30
N PRO A 39 -6.59 4.23 16.54
CA PRO A 39 -5.28 3.80 17.06
C PRO A 39 -4.18 3.80 15.98
N ALA A 40 -2.95 4.15 16.36
CA ALA A 40 -1.79 3.86 15.52
C ALA A 40 -1.43 2.37 15.62
N ASP A 41 -1.49 1.67 14.49
CA ASP A 41 -1.20 0.25 14.37
C ASP A 41 -0.08 -0.06 13.36
N GLY A 42 0.51 0.98 12.76
CA GLY A 42 1.57 0.86 11.77
C GLY A 42 1.10 0.45 10.36
N THR A 43 -0.20 0.27 10.14
CA THR A 43 -0.76 -0.14 8.83
C THR A 43 -1.28 1.02 7.98
N GLN A 44 -1.36 2.22 8.55
CA GLN A 44 -1.78 3.44 7.86
C GLN A 44 -0.53 4.13 7.34
N CYS A 45 -0.29 4.03 6.04
CA CYS A 45 0.95 4.49 5.42
C CYS A 45 0.90 5.98 5.09
N VAL A 46 2.04 6.66 5.24
CA VAL A 46 2.32 7.99 4.66
C VAL A 46 3.05 7.82 3.33
N THR A 47 3.98 6.87 3.27
CA THR A 47 4.71 6.51 2.05
C THR A 47 4.85 4.99 1.92
N CYS A 48 5.03 4.52 0.69
CA CYS A 48 5.18 3.09 0.38
C CYS A 48 6.64 2.71 0.23
N GLN A 49 7.00 1.47 0.58
CA GLN A 49 8.34 0.96 0.32
C GLN A 49 8.61 0.92 -1.19
N PRO A 50 9.80 1.39 -1.64
CA PRO A 50 10.15 1.38 -3.06
C PRO A 50 10.34 -0.05 -3.58
N GLY A 51 10.10 -0.26 -4.86
CA GLY A 51 10.30 -1.56 -5.52
C GLY A 51 9.19 -2.60 -5.29
N LEU A 52 8.10 -2.24 -4.61
CA LEU A 52 6.95 -3.13 -4.40
C LEU A 52 5.82 -2.98 -5.44
N ASN A 53 5.98 -2.11 -6.44
CA ASN A 53 4.93 -1.76 -7.42
C ASN A 53 3.64 -1.27 -6.75
N ARG A 54 3.79 -0.50 -5.67
CA ARG A 54 2.68 0.11 -4.90
C ARG A 54 2.73 1.62 -4.96
N ILE A 55 1.57 2.25 -4.81
CA ILE A 55 1.41 3.70 -4.72
C ILE A 55 0.52 4.06 -3.53
N ILE A 56 0.79 5.22 -2.92
CA ILE A 56 0.02 5.71 -1.78
C ILE A 56 -1.37 6.15 -2.23
N ASP A 57 -2.39 5.53 -1.66
CA ASP A 57 -3.74 6.06 -1.61
C ASP A 57 -3.84 7.01 -0.41
N ASN A 58 -3.77 8.31 -0.71
CA ASN A 58 -3.81 9.37 0.29
C ASN A 58 -5.18 9.50 0.97
N ILE A 59 -6.25 8.92 0.42
CA ILE A 59 -7.59 8.97 1.02
C ILE A 59 -7.67 7.93 2.14
N ASN A 60 -7.18 6.71 1.88
CA ASN A 60 -7.27 5.60 2.82
C ASN A 60 -6.00 5.36 3.63
N ASN A 61 -4.90 6.07 3.32
CA ASN A 61 -3.57 5.86 3.90
C ASN A 61 -3.11 4.40 3.71
N LYS A 62 -3.24 3.87 2.49
CA LYS A 62 -2.87 2.51 2.14
C LYS A 62 -1.98 2.50 0.92
N CYS A 63 -1.06 1.54 0.87
CA CYS A 63 -0.21 1.31 -0.30
C CYS A 63 -0.85 0.25 -1.19
N ASN A 64 -1.62 0.71 -2.17
CA ASN A 64 -2.31 -0.14 -3.11
C ASN A 64 -1.39 -0.49 -4.28
N CYS A 65 -1.70 -1.56 -5.02
CA CYS A 65 -0.98 -1.86 -6.25
C CYS A 65 -1.14 -0.73 -7.27
N GLN A 66 -0.07 -0.45 -8.01
CA GLN A 66 -0.10 0.48 -9.13
C GLN A 66 -0.94 -0.08 -10.27
N ASP A 67 -1.48 0.79 -11.12
CA ASP A 67 -2.10 0.39 -12.38
C ASP A 67 -1.19 -0.59 -13.16
N GLY A 68 -1.79 -1.66 -13.67
CA GLY A 68 -1.13 -2.78 -14.32
C GLY A 68 -0.52 -3.82 -13.38
N TYR A 69 -0.76 -3.69 -12.08
CA TYR A 69 -0.36 -4.67 -11.07
C TYR A 69 -1.54 -5.06 -10.18
N TYR A 70 -1.52 -6.29 -9.69
CA TYR A 70 -2.55 -6.84 -8.82
C TYR A 70 -1.95 -7.45 -7.54
N GLU A 71 -2.79 -7.53 -6.51
CA GLU A 71 -2.44 -8.10 -5.21
C GLU A 71 -2.35 -9.62 -5.30
N THR A 72 -1.28 -10.20 -4.75
CA THR A 72 -1.09 -11.65 -4.69
C THR A 72 -0.91 -12.09 -3.25
N THR A 73 -1.78 -12.97 -2.77
CA THR A 73 -1.75 -13.41 -1.36
C THR A 73 -0.37 -13.97 -0.98
N GLY A 74 0.23 -13.40 0.05
CA GLY A 74 1.54 -13.82 0.57
C GLY A 74 2.74 -13.21 -0.18
N VAL A 75 2.52 -12.37 -1.20
CA VAL A 75 3.57 -11.65 -1.91
C VAL A 75 3.47 -10.17 -1.59
N LEU A 76 4.54 -9.59 -1.08
CA LEU A 76 4.53 -8.17 -0.67
C LEU A 76 4.52 -7.21 -1.86
N ALA A 77 5.29 -7.54 -2.91
CA ALA A 77 5.31 -6.79 -4.16
C ALA A 77 4.10 -7.18 -5.03
N CYS A 78 3.46 -6.20 -5.66
CA CYS A 78 2.36 -6.48 -6.57
C CYS A 78 2.87 -7.14 -7.85
N THR A 79 2.08 -8.08 -8.37
CA THR A 79 2.40 -8.87 -9.56
C THR A 79 1.85 -8.18 -10.79
N GLN A 80 2.61 -8.17 -11.88
CA GLN A 80 2.17 -7.53 -13.12
C GLN A 80 0.99 -8.29 -13.75
N CYS A 81 0.01 -7.57 -14.27
CA CYS A 81 -1.08 -8.14 -15.06
C CYS A 81 -0.57 -8.89 -16.29
N SER A 82 -1.27 -9.95 -16.67
CA SER A 82 -0.94 -10.74 -17.85
C SER A 82 -1.27 -9.95 -19.11
N PRO A 83 -0.39 -9.96 -20.14
CA PRO A 83 -0.74 -9.41 -21.44
C PRO A 83 -2.01 -10.10 -22.02
N PRO A 84 -2.91 -9.38 -22.71
CA PRO A 84 -2.79 -8.00 -23.18
C PRO A 84 -3.39 -6.95 -22.22
N CYS A 85 -3.70 -7.30 -20.97
CA CYS A 85 -4.36 -6.38 -20.05
C CYS A 85 -3.52 -5.13 -19.78
N TYR A 86 -4.16 -3.95 -19.71
CA TYR A 86 -3.55 -2.76 -19.11
C TYR A 86 -3.69 -2.83 -17.59
N ASP A 87 -4.91 -3.12 -17.11
CA ASP A 87 -5.20 -3.46 -15.72
C ASP A 87 -5.96 -4.78 -15.64
N CYS A 88 -5.93 -5.40 -14.48
CA CYS A 88 -6.59 -6.67 -14.20
C CYS A 88 -7.22 -6.68 -12.81
N ALA A 89 -8.14 -7.62 -12.58
CA ALA A 89 -8.77 -7.82 -11.29
C ALA A 89 -7.79 -8.43 -10.28
N ASP A 90 -7.96 -8.05 -9.00
CA ASP A 90 -7.25 -8.63 -7.85
C ASP A 90 -7.79 -10.03 -7.49
N ASN A 91 -7.68 -10.98 -8.42
CA ASN A 91 -8.17 -12.35 -8.29
C ASN A 91 -7.04 -13.41 -8.22
N GLY A 92 -5.78 -12.97 -8.23
CA GLY A 92 -4.61 -13.85 -8.15
C GLY A 92 -4.13 -14.43 -9.49
N THR A 93 -4.80 -14.16 -10.61
CA THR A 93 -4.42 -14.68 -11.95
C THR A 93 -3.80 -13.63 -12.85
N GLY A 94 -4.20 -12.37 -12.67
CA GLY A 94 -3.84 -11.26 -13.54
C GLY A 94 -4.34 -11.36 -14.98
N ALA A 95 -5.22 -12.32 -15.30
CA ALA A 95 -5.71 -12.59 -16.64
C ALA A 95 -7.12 -12.03 -16.91
N GLU A 96 -7.87 -11.70 -15.86
CA GLU A 96 -9.16 -11.03 -15.98
C GLU A 96 -8.92 -9.53 -16.10
N CYS A 97 -8.93 -9.01 -17.33
CA CYS A 97 -8.67 -7.60 -17.57
C CYS A 97 -9.83 -6.73 -17.04
N THR A 98 -9.50 -5.63 -16.39
CA THR A 98 -10.47 -4.57 -16.02
C THR A 98 -10.35 -3.37 -16.94
N THR A 99 -9.14 -3.14 -17.48
CA THR A 99 -8.85 -2.08 -18.44
C THR A 99 -7.96 -2.63 -19.55
N CYS A 100 -8.21 -2.20 -20.79
CA CYS A 100 -7.45 -2.60 -21.96
C CYS A 100 -6.54 -1.44 -22.43
N PRO A 101 -5.36 -1.71 -23.03
CA PRO A 101 -4.45 -0.65 -23.45
C PRO A 101 -5.09 0.24 -24.52
N PRO A 102 -5.01 1.58 -24.40
CA PRO A 102 -5.62 2.50 -25.36
C PRO A 102 -4.99 2.33 -26.75
N GLY A 103 -5.83 2.32 -27.78
CA GLY A 103 -5.38 2.29 -29.18
C GLY A 103 -4.89 0.92 -29.69
N THR A 104 -5.09 -0.16 -28.93
CA THR A 104 -4.78 -1.52 -29.38
C THR A 104 -6.01 -2.22 -29.98
N PHE A 105 -5.84 -2.89 -31.12
CA PHE A 105 -6.88 -3.72 -31.76
C PHE A 105 -6.97 -5.14 -31.18
N THR A 106 -6.22 -5.42 -30.11
CA THR A 106 -6.25 -6.70 -29.41
C THR A 106 -7.52 -6.84 -28.60
N LEU A 107 -8.29 -7.89 -28.87
CA LEU A 107 -9.48 -8.27 -28.11
C LEU A 107 -9.07 -8.59 -26.67
N CYS A 108 -9.36 -7.66 -25.78
CA CYS A 108 -9.28 -7.81 -24.34
C CYS A 108 -10.73 -8.10 -23.90
N TRP A 109 -10.97 -9.30 -23.37
CA TRP A 109 -12.30 -9.73 -22.92
C TRP A 109 -12.51 -9.21 -21.49
N LEU A 110 -13.58 -8.45 -21.30
CA LEU A 110 -14.05 -7.92 -20.01
C LEU A 110 -15.14 -8.83 -19.42
#